data_AF-E7GN60-F1
#
_entry.id   AF-E7GN60-F1
#
_cell.length_a   1.000
_cell.length_b   1.000
_cell.length_c   1.000
_cell.angle_alpha   90.00
_cell.angle_beta   90.00
_cell.angle_gamma   90.00
#
_symmetry.space_group_name_H-M   'P 1'
#
loop_
_entity.id
_entity.type
_entity.pdbx_description
1 polymer ?
#
loop_
_entity_poly.entity_id
_entity_poly.type
_entity_poly.pdbx_seq_one_letter_code
_entity_poly.pdbx_strand_id
1 'polypeptide(L)' 'MMKNELIEKSIKVRQLFSEVDFPPTMIQFFDLDSDELLDEKIRVLTALKDGKQIADIPNFYDILELYPKNGEHWD' A
#
# COMPACT_ATOMS: atom_id res chain seq x y z
N MET A 1 -7.25 -15.73 9.45
CA MET A 1 -6.01 -15.26 10.10
C MET A 1 -6.25 -15.11 11.59
N MET A 2 -5.22 -15.32 12.43
CA MET A 2 -5.33 -15.06 13.86
C MET A 2 -5.26 -13.54 14.12
N LYS A 3 -5.99 -13.03 15.12
CA LYS A 3 -6.01 -11.59 15.45
C LYS A 3 -4.61 -11.00 15.64
N ASN A 4 -3.69 -11.76 16.23
CA ASN A 4 -2.32 -11.30 16.44
C ASN A 4 -1.57 -11.08 15.12
N GLU A 5 -1.73 -11.98 14.15
CA GLU A 5 -1.06 -11.88 12.84
C GLU A 5 -1.52 -10.63 12.07
N LEU A 6 -2.81 -10.30 12.13
CA LEU A 6 -3.35 -9.08 11.53
C LEU A 6 -2.73 -7.84 12.16
N ILE A 7 -2.67 -7.78 13.50
CA ILE A 7 -2.07 -6.65 14.23
C ILE A 7 -0.59 -6.49 13.87
N GLU A 8 0.17 -7.59 13.83
CA GLU A 8 1.59 -7.57 13.46
C GLU A 8 1.79 -7.04 12.04
N LYS A 9 0.97 -7.48 11.09
CA LYS A 9 1.00 -7.01 9.70
C LYS A 9 0.62 -5.54 9.59
N SER A 10 -0.45 -5.09 10.25
CA SER A 10 -0.89 -3.69 10.22
C SER A 10 0.16 -2.75 10.84
N ILE A 11 0.83 -3.16 11.92
CA ILE A 11 1.98 -2.42 12.49
C ILE A 11 3.11 -2.34 11.46
N LYS A 12 3.43 -3.46 10.80
CA LYS A 12 4.52 -3.51 9.82
C LYS A 12 4.25 -2.62 8.61
N VAL A 13 3.00 -2.57 8.11
CA VAL A 13 2.58 -1.66 7.04
C VAL A 13 2.82 -0.21 7.46
N ARG A 14 2.35 0.21 8.64
CA ARG A 14 2.54 1.59 9.14
C ARG A 14 4.00 1.97 9.29
N GLN A 15 4.82 1.06 9.81
CA GLN A 15 6.27 1.27 9.92
C GLN A 15 6.89 1.48 8.54
N LEU A 16 6.66 0.55 7.60
CA LEU A 16 7.22 0.65 6.25
C LEU A 16 6.73 1.91 5.53
N PHE A 17 5.45 2.25 5.65
CA PHE A 17 4.88 3.46 5.04
C PHE A 17 5.57 4.74 5.53
N SER A 18 5.96 4.80 6.80
CA SER A 18 6.70 5.94 7.35
C SER A 18 8.16 6.03 6.90
N GLU A 19 8.73 4.94 6.37
CA GLU A 19 10.13 4.84 5.94
C GLU A 19 10.32 5.03 4.43
N VAL A 20 9.25 5.01 3.64
CA VAL A 20 9.29 5.13 2.18
C VAL A 20 8.86 6.52 1.72
N ASP A 21 9.43 6.98 0.61
CA ASP A 21 8.96 8.18 -0.08
C ASP A 21 7.74 7.83 -0.94
N PHE A 22 6.57 7.74 -0.30
CA PHE A 22 5.32 7.40 -0.99
C PHE A 22 4.76 8.63 -1.74
N PRO A 23 4.28 8.48 -2.98
CA PRO A 23 3.78 9.62 -3.76
C PRO A 23 2.63 10.35 -3.05
N PRO A 24 2.78 11.66 -2.74
CA PRO A 24 1.75 12.41 -2.01
C PRO A 24 0.36 12.40 -2.66
N THR A 25 0.31 12.36 -3.99
CA THR A 25 -0.94 12.30 -4.76
C THR A 25 -1.70 10.98 -4.58
N MET A 26 -1.00 9.92 -4.19
CA MET A 26 -1.55 8.57 -4.03
C MET A 26 -1.86 8.21 -2.57
N ILE A 27 -1.33 8.96 -1.59
CA ILE A 27 -1.56 8.71 -0.15
C ILE A 27 -3.05 8.64 0.17
N GLN A 28 -3.86 9.54 -0.41
CA GLN A 28 -5.32 9.56 -0.18
C GLN A 28 -6.03 8.26 -0.62
N PHE A 29 -5.41 7.49 -1.51
CA PHE A 29 -5.97 6.24 -2.01
C PHE A 29 -5.48 5.00 -1.27
N PHE A 30 -4.46 5.16 -0.43
CA PHE A 30 -3.85 4.10 0.36
C PHE A 30 -4.47 4.04 1.76
N ASP A 31 -5.37 3.09 1.97
CA ASP A 31 -6.04 2.92 3.26
C ASP A 31 -5.13 2.23 4.28
N LEU A 32 -4.55 3.01 5.21
CA LEU A 32 -3.70 2.53 6.29
C LEU A 32 -4.47 1.84 7.43
N ASP A 33 -5.77 2.08 7.52
CA ASP A 33 -6.64 1.53 8.57
C ASP A 33 -7.35 0.25 8.11
N SER A 34 -7.32 -0.06 6.81
CA SER A 34 -7.80 -1.32 6.25
C SER A 34 -6.89 -2.52 6.58
N ASP A 35 -7.50 -3.58 7.12
CA ASP A 35 -6.89 -4.90 7.33
C ASP A 35 -6.85 -5.76 6.06
N GLU A 36 -7.32 -5.25 4.92
CA GLU A 36 -7.23 -5.92 3.63
C GLU A 36 -5.86 -5.69 2.96
N LEU A 37 -5.48 -6.64 2.10
CA LEU A 37 -4.26 -6.59 1.29
C LEU A 37 -2.95 -6.40 2.09
N LEU A 38 -2.93 -6.61 3.41
CA LEU A 38 -1.78 -6.33 4.26
C LEU A 38 -0.47 -6.96 3.77
N ASP A 39 -0.52 -8.21 3.31
CA ASP A 39 0.65 -8.89 2.74
C ASP A 39 1.16 -8.21 1.46
N GLU A 40 0.24 -7.74 0.61
CA GLU A 40 0.58 -7.04 -0.63
C GLU A 40 1.10 -5.62 -0.35
N LYS A 41 0.47 -4.89 0.59
CA LYS A 41 0.96 -3.61 1.10
C LYS A 41 2.40 -3.74 1.61
N ILE A 42 2.69 -4.78 2.42
CA ILE A 42 4.05 -5.04 2.92
C ILE A 42 5.03 -5.28 1.78
N ARG A 43 4.67 -6.10 0.77
CA ARG A 43 5.54 -6.37 -0.39
C ARG A 43 5.84 -5.12 -1.20
N VAL A 44 4.81 -4.33 -1.52
CA VAL A 44 4.94 -3.09 -2.30
C VAL A 44 5.79 -2.07 -1.54
N LEU A 45 5.50 -1.82 -0.27
CA LEU A 45 6.26 -0.87 0.54
C LEU A 45 7.71 -1.33 0.76
N THR A 46 7.96 -2.64 0.89
CA THR A 46 9.33 -3.16 0.97
C THR A 46 10.09 -2.92 -0.34
N ALA A 47 9.44 -3.15 -1.49
CA ALA A 47 10.03 -2.85 -2.79
C ALA A 47 10.35 -1.36 -3.00
N LEU A 48 9.46 -0.48 -2.54
CA LEU A 48 9.72 0.97 -2.53
C LEU A 48 10.90 1.33 -1.62
N LYS A 49 10.96 0.73 -0.43
CA LYS A 49 12.07 0.90 0.52
C LYS A 49 13.41 0.47 -0.07
N ASP A 50 13.41 -0.59 -0.87
CA ASP A 50 14.58 -1.08 -1.60
C ASP A 50 14.95 -0.19 -2.82
N GLY A 51 14.21 0.89 -3.06
CA GLY A 51 14.47 1.86 -4.12
C GLY A 51 13.94 1.44 -5.51
N LYS A 52 13.03 0.45 -5.58
CA LYS A 52 12.38 0.10 -6.85
C LYS A 52 11.43 1.20 -7.28
N GLN A 53 11.38 1.44 -8.59
CA GLN A 53 10.43 2.38 -9.18
C GLN A 53 9.03 1.77 -9.16
N ILE A 54 8.00 2.60 -8.97
CA ILE A 54 6.59 2.18 -8.95
C ILE A 54 6.22 1.35 -10.18
N ALA A 55 6.74 1.71 -11.36
CA ALA A 55 6.51 1.00 -12.61
C ALA A 55 7.04 -0.45 -12.62
N ASP A 56 8.06 -0.75 -11.79
CA ASP A 56 8.67 -2.07 -11.68
C ASP A 56 8.05 -2.90 -10.53
N ILE A 57 7.15 -2.30 -9.73
CA ILE A 57 6.51 -2.97 -8.61
C ILE A 57 5.18 -3.57 -9.07
N PRO A 58 5.06 -4.91 -9.11
CA PRO A 58 3.80 -5.54 -9.44
C PRO A 58 2.74 -5.16 -8.41
N ASN A 59 1.49 -5.00 -8.87
CA ASN A 59 0.31 -4.75 -8.03
C ASN A 59 0.37 -3.47 -7.18
N PHE A 60 1.24 -2.51 -7.51
CA PHE A 60 1.30 -1.23 -6.78
C PHE A 60 -0.06 -0.53 -6.74
N TYR A 61 -0.82 -0.53 -7.84
CA TYR A 61 -2.13 0.11 -7.88
C TYR A 61 -3.21 -0.69 -7.14
N ASP A 62 -3.01 -1.99 -6.91
CA ASP A 62 -3.99 -2.83 -6.23
C ASP A 62 -4.07 -2.52 -4.73
N ILE A 63 -2.96 -2.08 -4.12
CA ILE A 63 -2.91 -1.66 -2.72
C ILE A 63 -3.56 -0.29 -2.47
N LEU A 64 -3.88 0.46 -3.53
CA LEU A 64 -4.61 1.71 -3.45
C LEU A 64 -6.11 1.41 -3.42
N GLU A 65 -6.60 0.87 -2.31
CA GLU A 65 -7.97 0.37 -2.15
C GLU A 65 -9.06 1.40 -2.49
N LEU A 66 -8.79 2.68 -2.21
CA LEU A 66 -9.72 3.78 -2.46
C LEU A 66 -9.51 4.41 -3.84
N TYR A 67 -8.55 3.92 -4.63
CA TYR A 67 -8.36 4.38 -5.99
C TYR A 67 -9.56 3.94 -6.84
N PRO A 68 -10.18 4.85 -7.62
CA PRO A 68 -11.31 4.51 -8.46
C PRO A 68 -10.90 3.44 -9.47
N LYS A 69 -11.40 2.21 -9.28
CA LYS A 69 -11.10 1.05 -10.14
C LYS A 69 -11.84 1.08 -11.46
N ASN A 70 -12.92 1.86 -11.52
CA ASN A 70 -13.67 2.12 -12.73
C ASN A 70 -13.16 3.46 -13.25
N GLY A 71 -12.64 3.49 -14.48
CA GLY A 71 -12.06 4.67 -15.12
C GLY A 71 -13.05 5.83 -15.34
N GLU A 72 -13.65 6.36 -14.27
CA GLU A 72 -14.04 7.75 -14.18
C GLU A 72 -12.74 8.56 -14.15
N HIS A 73 -12.15 8.66 -15.35
CA HIS A 73 -11.35 9.79 -15.73
C HIS A 73 -12.11 11.03 -15.25
N TRP A 74 -11.52 11.73 -14.29
CA TRP A 74 -11.86 13.12 -14.06
C TRP A 74 -11.56 13.85 -15.38
N ASP A 75 -12.60 14.13 -16.17
CA ASP A 75 -12.55 15.08 -17.29
C ASP A 75 -12.22 16.49 -16.77
#